data_AF-A0A8J7WT63-F1
#
_entry.id   AF-A0A8J7WT63-F1
#
_cell.length_a   1.000
_cell.length_b   1.000
_cell.length_c   1.000
_cell.angle_alpha   90.00
_cell.angle_beta   90.00
_cell.angle_gamma   90.00
#
_symmetry.space_group_name_H-M   'P 1'
#
loop_
_entity.id
_entity.type
_entity.pdbx_description
1 polymer ?
#
loop_
_entity_poly.entity_id
_entity_poly.type
_entity_poly.pdbx_seq_one_letter_code
_entity_poly.pdbx_strand_id
1 'polypeptide(L)'
;MEANFFRFLVQNERFHLEGRRIEKIYVPLAGAWTIKLGSRYHLILVAGKRQQALFLSPHKPSNPYKPPAVLGWWRKRVQGRRIVECRADWPSRRLALGLDTSPRQWMVFDVQSGITLVQNLEDGFGQEPKWPSWEQVTDNPRIFHQFPQITPPLRHTLSVMDPSTGRDLLYYLQGATKPSTVNWAKSRSTAGQDWLIPWTVPDQLQNRFWQILTYSEPLHAAEDHGFSILEGLGRAQTESQSHRHREKRRLTRQLAKIAADEERLQEMVSRQEEAEFFS
;
A
#
# COMPACT_ATOMS: atom_id res chain seq x y z
N MET A 1 -2.43 2.58 -7.02
CA MET A 1 -2.54 4.05 -7.04
C MET A 1 -1.51 4.63 -8.00
N GLU A 2 -1.93 5.47 -8.93
CA GLU A 2 -1.02 6.07 -9.93
C GLU A 2 -0.29 7.31 -9.36
N ALA A 3 0.90 7.66 -9.88
CA ALA A 3 1.75 8.71 -9.32
C ALA A 3 1.19 10.12 -9.50
N ASN A 4 0.61 10.44 -10.66
CA ASN A 4 -0.04 11.72 -10.91
C ASN A 4 -1.33 11.85 -10.08
N PHE A 5 -2.09 10.76 -9.91
CA PHE A 5 -3.19 10.76 -8.93
C PHE A 5 -2.69 11.08 -7.52
N PHE A 6 -1.62 10.42 -7.07
CA PHE A 6 -1.00 10.66 -5.77
C PHE A 6 -0.54 12.11 -5.60
N ARG A 7 0.05 12.70 -6.65
CA ARG A 7 0.45 14.12 -6.69
C ARG A 7 -0.73 15.02 -6.35
N PHE A 8 -1.86 14.86 -7.06
CA PHE A 8 -3.06 15.66 -6.83
C PHE A 8 -3.68 15.42 -5.46
N LEU A 9 -3.73 14.17 -5.01
CA LEU A 9 -4.23 13.84 -3.68
C LEU A 9 -3.43 14.57 -2.61
N VAL A 10 -2.10 14.43 -2.59
CA VAL A 10 -1.28 15.03 -1.53
C VAL A 10 -1.26 16.56 -1.58
N GLN A 11 -1.28 17.15 -2.77
CA GLN A 11 -1.39 18.61 -2.92
C GLN A 11 -2.69 19.14 -2.32
N ASN A 12 -3.81 18.46 -2.56
CA ASN A 12 -5.12 18.84 -2.02
C ASN A 12 -5.21 18.56 -0.52
N GLU A 13 -4.69 17.43 -0.04
CA GLU A 13 -4.89 17.00 1.35
C GLU A 13 -3.89 17.60 2.36
N ARG A 14 -2.91 18.38 1.92
CA ARG A 14 -1.87 18.97 2.79
C ARG A 14 -2.45 19.73 3.98
N PHE A 15 -3.51 20.51 3.77
CA PHE A 15 -4.16 21.31 4.82
C PHE A 15 -4.89 20.45 5.87
N HIS A 16 -5.25 19.22 5.52
CA HIS A 16 -5.81 18.26 6.46
C HIS A 16 -4.74 17.60 7.34
N LEU A 17 -3.46 17.70 6.96
CA LEU A 17 -2.33 17.07 7.65
C LEU A 17 -1.52 18.08 8.49
N GLU A 18 -1.12 19.21 7.91
CA GLU A 18 -0.30 20.19 8.62
C GLU A 18 -1.04 20.81 9.81
N GLY A 19 -0.30 21.03 10.90
CA GLY A 19 -0.82 21.49 12.19
C GLY A 19 -1.53 20.40 13.00
N ARG A 20 -1.83 19.22 12.43
CA ARG A 20 -2.52 18.15 13.17
C ARG A 20 -1.57 17.41 14.09
N ARG A 21 -2.11 17.02 15.24
CA ARG A 21 -1.42 16.16 16.21
C ARG A 21 -1.61 14.69 15.84
N ILE A 22 -0.57 13.88 15.92
CA ILE A 22 -0.69 12.42 15.84
C ILE A 22 -1.22 11.92 17.19
N GLU A 23 -2.47 11.47 17.23
CA GLU A 23 -3.09 11.01 18.47
C GLU A 23 -2.78 9.55 18.77
N LYS A 24 -2.80 8.71 17.74
CA LYS A 24 -2.62 7.26 17.90
C LYS A 24 -2.23 6.59 16.58
N ILE A 25 -1.54 5.46 16.71
CA ILE A 25 -1.16 4.61 15.58
C ILE A 25 -1.72 3.22 15.78
N TYR A 26 -2.20 2.65 14.67
CA TYR A 26 -2.73 1.31 14.58
C TYR A 26 -2.16 0.58 13.36
N VAL A 27 -2.18 -0.76 13.43
CA VAL A 27 -1.84 -1.68 12.35
C VAL A 27 -3.02 -2.64 12.23
N PRO A 28 -4.06 -2.30 11.43
CA PRO A 28 -5.26 -3.14 11.34
C PRO A 28 -5.00 -4.49 10.66
N LEU A 29 -4.10 -4.51 9.67
CA LEU A 29 -3.71 -5.70 8.90
C LEU A 29 -2.21 -5.65 8.65
N ALA A 30 -1.60 -6.78 8.25
CA ALA A 30 -0.21 -6.79 7.84
C ALA A 30 -0.02 -5.87 6.62
N GLY A 31 0.92 -4.92 6.70
CA GLY A 31 1.17 -3.91 5.66
C GLY A 31 0.21 -2.71 5.69
N ALA A 32 -0.84 -2.74 6.51
CA ALA A 32 -1.76 -1.61 6.67
C ALA A 32 -1.46 -0.82 7.96
N TRP A 33 -1.44 0.50 7.84
CA TRP A 33 -1.19 1.44 8.93
C TRP A 33 -2.31 2.48 8.99
N THR A 34 -2.75 2.82 10.19
CA THR A 34 -3.75 3.86 10.42
C THR A 34 -3.22 4.84 11.46
N ILE A 35 -3.14 6.11 11.10
CA ILE A 35 -2.71 7.20 11.96
C ILE A 35 -3.92 8.04 12.28
N LYS A 36 -4.33 8.03 13.56
CA LYS A 36 -5.36 8.95 14.05
C LYS A 36 -4.74 10.33 14.21
N LEU A 37 -5.33 11.31 13.55
CA LEU A 37 -4.94 12.70 13.64
C LEU A 37 -5.85 13.44 14.63
N GLY A 38 -5.41 14.61 15.09
CA GLY A 38 -6.22 15.57 15.86
C GLY A 38 -7.27 16.25 14.98
N SER A 39 -8.04 15.45 14.25
CA SER A 39 -9.12 15.82 13.35
C SER A 39 -10.10 14.64 13.24
N ARG A 40 -11.18 14.81 12.46
CA ARG A 40 -12.09 13.71 12.14
C ARG A 40 -11.46 12.65 11.24
N TYR A 41 -10.35 12.95 10.57
CA TYR A 41 -9.74 12.08 9.57
C TYR A 41 -8.61 11.22 10.16
N HIS A 42 -8.49 10.02 9.61
CA HIS A 42 -7.38 9.10 9.80
C HIS A 42 -6.56 9.07 8.52
N LEU A 43 -5.24 9.10 8.62
CA LEU A 43 -4.34 8.81 7.50
C LEU A 43 -4.11 7.31 7.45
N ILE A 44 -4.46 6.69 6.32
CA ILE A 44 -4.40 5.24 6.13
C ILE A 44 -3.43 4.94 5.01
N LEU A 45 -2.46 4.07 5.28
CA LEU A 45 -1.52 3.53 4.32
C LEU A 45 -1.75 2.01 4.20
N VAL A 46 -1.87 1.50 2.99
CA VAL A 46 -1.69 0.10 2.68
C VAL A 46 -0.45 -0.02 1.81
N ALA A 47 0.61 -0.60 2.38
CA ALA A 47 1.86 -0.80 1.68
C ALA A 47 1.98 -2.22 1.14
N GLY A 48 2.48 -2.35 -0.09
CA GLY A 48 2.66 -3.65 -0.73
C GLY A 48 3.16 -3.55 -2.17
N LYS A 49 3.37 -4.69 -2.84
CA LYS A 49 3.84 -4.72 -4.24
C LYS A 49 2.72 -4.58 -5.27
N ARG A 50 1.52 -5.05 -4.95
CA ARG A 50 0.37 -5.11 -5.87
C ARG A 50 -0.78 -4.24 -5.42
N GLN A 51 -1.13 -4.34 -4.14
CA GLN A 51 -2.19 -3.54 -3.54
C GLN A 51 -1.56 -2.43 -2.71
N GLN A 52 -1.83 -1.20 -3.11
CA GLN A 52 -1.20 0.01 -2.58
C GLN A 52 -2.23 1.12 -2.45
N ALA A 53 -2.34 1.74 -1.28
CA ALA A 53 -3.22 2.87 -1.07
C ALA A 53 -2.63 3.83 -0.03
N LEU A 54 -2.86 5.13 -0.22
CA LEU A 54 -2.66 6.16 0.79
C LEU A 54 -3.85 7.11 0.71
N PHE A 55 -4.60 7.28 1.79
CA PHE A 55 -5.82 8.10 1.78
C PHE A 55 -6.17 8.62 3.17
N LEU A 56 -6.93 9.72 3.22
CA LEU A 56 -7.58 10.19 4.43
C LEU A 56 -9.01 9.63 4.49
N SER A 57 -9.49 9.28 5.68
CA SER A 57 -10.86 8.81 5.85
C SER A 57 -11.42 9.19 7.23
N PRO A 58 -12.69 9.61 7.34
CA PRO A 58 -13.35 9.76 8.63
C PRO A 58 -13.60 8.41 9.31
N HIS A 59 -13.58 7.33 8.54
CA HIS A 59 -13.74 5.97 8.99
C HIS A 59 -12.37 5.35 9.27
N LYS A 60 -12.34 4.36 10.17
CA LYS A 60 -11.13 3.58 10.45
C LYS A 60 -11.39 2.10 10.23
N PRO A 61 -10.41 1.32 9.74
CA PRO A 61 -10.54 -0.12 9.67
C PRO A 61 -10.62 -0.74 11.08
N SER A 62 -11.20 -1.93 11.16
CA SER A 62 -11.21 -2.73 12.38
C SER A 62 -9.79 -3.12 12.78
N ASN A 63 -9.45 -2.93 14.06
CA ASN A 63 -8.14 -3.27 14.59
C ASN A 63 -8.11 -4.70 15.11
N PRO A 64 -6.96 -5.40 15.02
CA PRO A 64 -6.80 -6.71 15.63
C PRO A 64 -6.90 -6.60 17.15
N TYR A 65 -7.37 -7.68 17.78
CA TYR A 65 -7.49 -7.76 19.24
C TYR A 65 -6.14 -7.58 19.94
N LYS A 66 -5.06 -8.14 19.38
CA LYS A 66 -3.69 -7.96 19.89
C LYS A 66 -2.89 -7.05 18.96
N PRO A 67 -2.42 -5.88 19.44
CA PRO A 67 -1.57 -5.00 18.65
C PRO A 67 -0.19 -5.62 18.42
N PRO A 68 0.40 -5.51 17.22
CA PRO A 68 1.78 -5.92 16.98
C PRO A 68 2.79 -5.16 17.84
N ALA A 69 3.90 -5.81 18.22
CA ALA A 69 4.92 -5.23 19.09
C ALA A 69 5.53 -3.92 18.54
N VAL A 70 5.64 -3.79 17.21
CA VAL A 70 6.16 -2.59 16.52
C VAL A 70 5.39 -1.31 16.89
N LEU A 71 4.11 -1.42 17.29
CA LEU A 71 3.31 -0.26 17.68
C LEU A 71 3.84 0.44 18.93
N GLY A 72 4.44 -0.28 19.87
CA GLY A 72 5.01 0.33 21.08
C GLY A 72 6.13 1.31 20.74
N TRP A 73 7.02 0.90 19.84
CA TRP A 73 8.12 1.73 19.35
C TRP A 73 7.64 3.00 18.67
N TRP A 74 6.63 2.88 17.80
CA TRP A 74 6.03 4.01 17.08
C TRP A 74 5.34 4.98 18.04
N ARG A 75 4.46 4.46 18.90
CA ARG A 75 3.72 5.28 19.86
C ARG A 75 4.67 6.08 20.76
N LYS A 76 5.76 5.48 21.23
CA LYS A 76 6.75 6.18 22.05
C LYS A 76 7.42 7.37 21.33
N ARG A 77 7.60 7.30 20.00
CA ARG A 77 8.35 8.31 19.24
C ARG A 77 7.47 9.41 18.64
N VAL A 78 6.33 9.03 18.06
CA VAL A 78 5.54 9.96 17.25
C VAL A 78 4.18 10.31 17.86
N GLN A 79 3.68 9.54 18.83
CA GLN A 79 2.40 9.88 19.45
C GLN A 79 2.53 11.19 20.23
N GLY A 80 1.54 12.06 20.04
CA GLY A 80 1.49 13.36 20.66
C GLY A 80 2.29 14.44 19.91
N ARG A 81 3.05 14.10 18.87
CA ARG A 81 3.76 15.05 18.01
C ARG A 81 2.80 15.77 17.06
N ARG A 82 3.09 17.01 16.71
CA ARG A 82 2.41 17.76 15.65
C ARG A 82 3.14 17.62 14.34
N ILE A 83 2.38 17.54 13.25
CA ILE A 83 2.87 17.61 11.89
C ILE A 83 3.08 19.09 11.58
N VAL A 84 4.32 19.51 11.36
CA VAL A 84 4.68 20.90 11.07
C VAL A 84 4.96 21.14 9.59
N GLU A 85 5.19 20.07 8.84
CA GLU A 85 5.53 20.16 7.42
C GLU A 85 5.11 18.89 6.69
N CYS A 86 4.60 19.03 5.48
CA CYS A 86 4.34 17.94 4.55
C CYS A 86 5.17 18.10 3.28
N ARG A 87 5.86 17.04 2.87
CA ARG A 87 6.58 16.96 1.58
C ARG A 87 6.21 15.69 0.84
N ALA A 88 6.11 15.75 -0.48
CA ALA A 88 5.72 14.62 -1.31
C ALA A 88 6.79 14.34 -2.36
N ASP A 89 7.37 13.14 -2.33
CA ASP A 89 8.05 12.56 -3.49
C ASP A 89 7.00 11.77 -4.28
N TRP A 90 6.20 12.52 -5.03
CA TRP A 90 5.01 12.00 -5.70
C TRP A 90 5.30 11.01 -6.83
N PRO A 91 6.41 11.10 -7.62
CA PRO A 91 6.72 10.08 -8.62
C PRO A 91 6.92 8.69 -8.00
N SER A 92 7.54 8.66 -6.81
CA SER A 92 7.74 7.45 -6.02
C SER A 92 6.55 7.12 -5.10
N ARG A 93 5.50 7.96 -5.09
CA ARG A 93 4.31 7.82 -4.21
C ARG A 93 4.68 7.77 -2.73
N ARG A 94 5.60 8.66 -2.30
CA ARG A 94 6.03 8.80 -0.91
C ARG A 94 5.57 10.14 -0.32
N LEU A 95 5.05 10.11 0.90
CA LEU A 95 4.64 11.28 1.69
C LEU A 95 5.49 11.36 2.96
N ALA A 96 6.18 12.47 3.18
CA ALA A 96 6.93 12.74 4.39
C ALA A 96 6.22 13.78 5.26
N LEU A 97 6.03 13.46 6.54
CA LEU A 97 5.46 14.33 7.56
C LEU A 97 6.56 14.73 8.55
N GLY A 98 6.93 16.01 8.54
CA GLY A 98 7.87 16.59 9.48
C GLY A 98 7.19 16.79 10.84
N LEU A 99 7.81 16.29 11.90
CA LEU A 99 7.30 16.34 13.27
C LEU A 99 7.91 17.51 14.06
N ASP A 100 7.18 18.01 15.05
CA ASP A 100 7.60 19.05 16.00
C ASP A 100 8.64 18.55 17.04
N THR A 101 9.71 17.92 16.57
CA THR A 101 10.82 17.46 17.41
C THR A 101 12.04 18.36 17.25
N SER A 102 12.95 18.31 18.23
CA SER A 102 14.28 18.93 18.16
C SER A 102 15.34 17.86 18.45
N PRO A 103 16.17 17.46 17.45
CA PRO A 103 16.10 17.86 16.04
C PRO A 103 14.82 17.35 15.35
N ARG A 104 14.45 17.96 14.20
CA ARG A 104 13.26 17.57 13.43
C ARG A 104 13.40 16.11 12.96
N GLN A 105 12.31 15.36 13.07
CA GLN A 105 12.19 13.99 12.57
C GLN A 105 11.09 13.93 11.51
N TRP A 106 11.23 13.01 10.57
CA TRP A 106 10.32 12.83 9.45
C TRP A 106 9.72 11.44 9.47
N MET A 107 8.39 11.37 9.48
CA MET A 107 7.66 10.14 9.27
C MET A 107 7.35 9.99 7.78
N VAL A 108 8.00 9.05 7.12
CA VAL A 108 7.86 8.80 5.68
C VAL A 108 6.89 7.64 5.46
N PHE A 109 5.86 7.87 4.65
CA PHE A 109 4.87 6.93 4.20
C PHE A 109 5.18 6.57 2.76
N ASP A 110 5.57 5.33 2.53
CA ASP A 110 5.87 4.78 1.23
C ASP A 110 4.86 3.66 0.92
N VAL A 111 4.11 3.83 -0.16
CA VAL A 111 3.10 2.84 -0.60
C VAL A 111 3.70 1.48 -0.97
N GLN A 112 5.02 1.39 -1.18
CA GLN A 112 5.71 0.14 -1.44
C GLN A 112 6.26 -0.50 -0.16
N SER A 113 6.92 0.28 0.69
CA SER A 113 7.71 -0.25 1.82
C SER A 113 7.09 -0.05 3.21
N GLY A 114 6.07 0.80 3.36
CA GLY A 114 5.41 1.06 4.64
C GLY A 114 5.79 2.40 5.24
N ILE A 115 5.84 2.47 6.58
CA ILE A 115 6.23 3.68 7.29
C ILE A 115 7.65 3.57 7.86
N THR A 116 8.42 4.65 7.75
CA THR A 116 9.75 4.79 8.35
C THR A 116 9.89 6.13 9.07
N LEU A 117 10.78 6.19 10.07
CA LEU A 117 11.07 7.43 10.79
C LEU A 117 12.55 7.75 10.58
N VAL A 118 12.82 8.89 9.96
CA VAL A 118 14.18 9.32 9.60
C VAL A 118 14.48 10.70 10.20
N GLN A 119 15.76 11.01 10.41
CA GLN A 119 16.17 12.33 10.88
C GLN A 119 16.23 13.34 9.73
N ASN A 120 16.69 12.90 8.56
CA ASN A 120 16.79 13.69 7.35
C ASN A 120 16.12 12.95 6.20
N LEU A 121 15.54 13.70 5.27
CA LEU A 121 15.07 13.17 4.01
C LEU A 121 16.25 12.96 3.06
N GLU A 122 16.09 12.03 2.12
CA GLU A 122 17.06 11.80 1.03
C GLU A 122 17.23 13.07 0.19
N ASP A 123 18.42 13.26 -0.39
CA ASP A 123 18.66 14.35 -1.33
C ASP A 123 17.70 14.25 -2.52
N GLY A 124 17.11 15.39 -2.90
CA GLY A 124 16.11 15.44 -3.95
C GLY A 124 14.70 14.98 -3.53
N PHE A 125 14.45 14.64 -2.25
CA PHE A 125 13.10 14.29 -1.81
C PHE A 125 12.11 15.44 -2.05
N GLY A 126 11.11 15.18 -2.88
CA GLY A 126 10.10 16.15 -3.28
C GLY A 126 10.56 17.17 -4.32
N GLN A 127 11.70 16.93 -4.96
CA GLN A 127 12.08 17.68 -6.16
C GLN A 127 11.14 17.33 -7.32
N GLU A 128 10.68 18.34 -8.06
CA GLU A 128 9.85 18.11 -9.24
C GLU A 128 10.67 17.42 -10.35
N PRO A 129 10.16 16.33 -10.95
CA PRO A 129 10.87 15.62 -12.00
C PRO A 129 10.87 16.42 -13.30
N LYS A 130 11.91 16.22 -14.12
CA LYS A 130 11.91 16.70 -15.51
C LYS A 130 10.87 15.91 -16.30
N TRP A 131 10.13 16.56 -17.20
CA TRP A 131 9.16 15.88 -18.05
C TRP A 131 9.78 15.49 -19.40
N PRO A 132 9.48 14.28 -19.91
CA PRO A 132 9.94 13.88 -21.23
C PRO A 132 9.08 14.48 -22.34
N SER A 133 9.63 14.55 -23.56
CA SER A 133 8.83 14.84 -24.75
C SER A 133 7.92 13.67 -25.12
N TRP A 134 6.94 13.93 -25.97
CA TRP A 134 6.06 12.90 -26.51
C TRP A 134 6.84 11.76 -27.20
N GLU A 135 7.81 12.13 -28.04
CA GLU A 135 8.64 11.21 -28.81
C GLU A 135 9.46 10.31 -27.88
N GLN A 136 10.02 10.88 -26.81
CA GLN A 136 10.73 10.08 -25.80
C GLN A 136 9.80 9.03 -25.17
N VAL A 137 8.55 9.39 -24.86
CA VAL A 137 7.58 8.48 -24.26
C VAL A 137 7.15 7.37 -25.21
N THR A 138 6.93 7.68 -26.49
CA THR A 138 6.52 6.69 -27.49
C THR A 138 7.64 5.72 -27.85
N ASP A 139 8.87 6.23 -27.94
CA ASP A 139 10.00 5.46 -28.48
C ASP A 139 10.66 4.55 -27.43
N ASN A 140 10.43 4.82 -26.14
CA ASN A 140 11.01 4.05 -25.05
C ASN A 140 9.93 3.40 -24.15
N PRO A 141 9.64 2.08 -24.33
CA PRO A 141 8.70 1.35 -23.50
C PRO A 141 9.03 1.33 -21.99
N ARG A 142 10.29 1.56 -21.66
CA ARG A 142 10.85 1.54 -20.30
C ARG A 142 11.20 2.94 -19.79
N ILE A 143 10.63 3.99 -20.38
CA ILE A 143 10.90 5.39 -20.02
C ILE A 143 10.69 5.69 -18.53
N PHE A 144 9.81 4.95 -17.87
CA PHE A 144 9.52 5.08 -16.44
C PHE A 144 10.72 4.86 -15.51
N HIS A 145 11.79 4.18 -15.97
CA HIS A 145 13.03 4.09 -15.18
C HIS A 145 13.79 5.42 -15.11
N GLN A 146 13.68 6.25 -16.15
CA GLN A 146 14.31 7.57 -16.23
C GLN A 146 13.33 8.69 -15.82
N PHE A 147 12.05 8.50 -16.09
CA PHE A 147 10.96 9.44 -15.80
C PHE A 147 9.86 8.74 -14.99
N PRO A 148 10.05 8.56 -13.66
CA PRO A 148 9.15 7.77 -12.81
C PRO A 148 7.69 8.25 -12.78
N GLN A 149 7.45 9.50 -13.15
CA GLN A 149 6.09 10.05 -13.32
C GLN A 149 5.34 9.51 -14.54
N ILE A 150 6.05 8.97 -15.54
CA ILE A 150 5.45 8.28 -16.68
C ILE A 150 5.21 6.83 -16.31
N THR A 151 4.30 6.62 -15.37
CA THR A 151 4.01 5.29 -14.82
C THR A 151 3.51 4.32 -15.91
N PRO A 152 3.60 2.98 -15.72
CA PRO A 152 3.11 2.04 -16.71
C PRO A 152 1.64 2.26 -17.15
N PRO A 153 0.68 2.61 -16.25
CA PRO A 153 -0.67 3.03 -16.67
C PRO A 153 -0.68 4.25 -17.60
N LEU A 154 0.08 5.30 -17.28
CA LEU A 154 0.17 6.50 -18.13
C LEU A 154 0.79 6.16 -19.48
N ARG A 155 1.91 5.43 -19.48
CA ARG A 155 2.58 5.00 -20.72
C ARG A 155 1.68 4.15 -21.60
N HIS A 156 0.92 3.22 -21.03
CA HIS A 156 -0.06 2.42 -21.76
C HIS A 156 -1.17 3.30 -22.36
N THR A 157 -1.66 4.26 -21.59
CA THR A 157 -2.64 5.25 -22.05
C THR A 157 -2.09 6.02 -23.25
N LEU A 158 -0.91 6.62 -23.13
CA LEU A 158 -0.29 7.40 -24.20
C LEU A 158 0.01 6.56 -25.45
N SER A 159 0.36 5.28 -25.30
CA SER A 159 0.67 4.41 -26.44
C SER A 159 -0.51 4.09 -27.37
N VAL A 160 -1.75 4.31 -26.93
CA VAL A 160 -2.96 4.08 -27.73
C VAL A 160 -3.62 5.38 -28.20
N MET A 161 -3.14 6.53 -27.73
CA MET A 161 -3.68 7.83 -28.07
C MET A 161 -3.04 8.37 -29.34
N ASP A 162 -3.79 9.22 -30.05
CA ASP A 162 -3.21 9.99 -31.13
C ASP A 162 -2.19 11.02 -30.60
N PRO A 163 -1.20 11.42 -31.42
CA PRO A 163 -0.13 12.31 -30.96
C PRO A 163 -0.57 13.70 -30.49
N SER A 164 -1.72 14.22 -30.94
CA SER A 164 -2.25 15.50 -30.45
C SER A 164 -2.80 15.34 -29.04
N THR A 165 -3.79 14.47 -28.86
CA THR A 165 -4.44 14.26 -27.56
C THR A 165 -3.47 13.73 -26.51
N GLY A 166 -2.51 12.89 -26.91
CA GLY A 166 -1.46 12.40 -26.03
C GLY A 166 -0.51 13.49 -25.53
N ARG A 167 -0.16 14.47 -26.38
CA ARG A 167 0.61 15.66 -25.96
C ARG A 167 -0.20 16.53 -25.00
N ASP A 168 -1.47 16.76 -25.29
CA ASP A 168 -2.35 17.54 -24.42
C ASP A 168 -2.47 16.91 -23.03
N LEU A 169 -2.58 15.58 -22.96
CA LEU A 169 -2.58 14.85 -21.69
C LEU A 169 -1.26 15.03 -20.93
N LEU A 170 -0.10 14.95 -21.61
CA LEU A 170 1.19 15.20 -20.97
C LEU A 170 1.31 16.63 -20.43
N TYR A 171 0.92 17.63 -21.22
CA TYR A 171 0.92 19.04 -20.79
C TYR A 171 -0.01 19.27 -19.60
N TYR A 172 -1.20 18.66 -19.62
CA TYR A 172 -2.17 18.72 -18.53
C TYR A 172 -1.58 18.16 -17.22
N LEU A 173 -0.97 16.96 -17.27
CA LEU A 173 -0.38 16.33 -16.09
C LEU A 173 0.86 17.08 -15.57
N GLN A 174 1.65 17.64 -16.49
CA GLN A 174 2.80 18.48 -16.14
C GLN A 174 2.38 19.73 -15.36
N GLY A 175 1.31 20.40 -15.82
CA GLY A 175 0.81 21.65 -15.26
C GLY A 175 0.28 21.58 -13.82
N ALA A 176 0.14 20.38 -13.25
CA ALA A 176 -0.31 20.17 -11.87
C ALA A 176 -1.67 20.80 -11.54
N THR A 177 -2.50 21.06 -12.55
CA THR A 177 -3.84 21.61 -12.36
C THR A 177 -4.76 20.56 -11.75
N LYS A 178 -5.49 20.90 -10.67
CA LYS A 178 -6.42 19.97 -10.02
C LYS A 178 -7.39 19.37 -11.06
N PRO A 179 -7.50 18.03 -11.16
CA PRO A 179 -8.47 17.40 -12.03
C PRO A 179 -9.91 17.77 -11.64
N SER A 180 -10.74 18.02 -12.65
CA SER A 180 -12.19 18.16 -12.47
C SER A 180 -12.83 16.83 -12.08
N THR A 181 -12.31 15.72 -12.60
CA THR A 181 -12.71 14.37 -12.25
C THR A 181 -11.52 13.43 -12.21
N VAL A 182 -11.65 12.38 -11.41
CA VAL A 182 -10.70 11.26 -11.35
C VAL A 182 -11.43 9.95 -11.58
N ASN A 183 -10.71 8.94 -12.06
CA ASN A 183 -11.27 7.65 -12.40
C ASN A 183 -10.60 6.53 -11.60
N TRP A 184 -11.42 5.62 -11.07
CA TRP A 184 -11.01 4.32 -10.58
C TRP A 184 -11.47 3.25 -11.58
N ALA A 185 -10.54 2.77 -12.40
CA ALA A 185 -10.76 1.68 -13.34
C ALA A 185 -10.37 0.34 -12.68
N LYS A 186 -11.38 -0.48 -12.41
CA LYS A 186 -11.24 -1.79 -11.76
C LYS A 186 -10.86 -2.85 -12.77
N SER A 187 -9.71 -3.48 -12.59
CA SER A 187 -9.13 -4.41 -13.56
C SER A 187 -9.93 -5.70 -13.65
N ARG A 188 -10.16 -6.21 -14.87
CA ARG A 188 -10.66 -7.59 -15.11
C ARG A 188 -9.65 -8.65 -14.70
N SER A 189 -8.39 -8.26 -14.61
CA SER A 189 -7.26 -9.12 -14.28
C SER A 189 -7.15 -9.36 -12.77
N THR A 190 -6.04 -9.96 -12.36
CA THR A 190 -5.67 -10.22 -10.96
C THR A 190 -5.77 -8.98 -10.07
N ALA A 191 -6.14 -9.20 -8.80
CA ALA A 191 -6.24 -8.15 -7.79
C ALA A 191 -4.95 -7.31 -7.67
N GLY A 192 -5.10 -5.99 -7.57
CA GLY A 192 -3.98 -5.04 -7.50
C GLY A 192 -3.48 -4.52 -8.85
N GLN A 193 -4.25 -4.69 -9.93
CA GLN A 193 -3.99 -4.05 -11.23
C GLN A 193 -4.95 -2.90 -11.55
N ASP A 194 -5.71 -2.46 -10.56
CA ASP A 194 -6.62 -1.32 -10.69
C ASP A 194 -5.87 -0.03 -10.96
N TRP A 195 -6.47 0.82 -11.77
CA TRP A 195 -5.95 2.14 -12.09
C TRP A 195 -6.77 3.18 -11.36
N LEU A 196 -6.10 3.95 -10.51
CA LEU A 196 -6.67 5.14 -9.89
C LEU A 196 -5.93 6.33 -10.47
N ILE A 197 -6.56 7.03 -11.39
CA ILE A 197 -5.93 7.94 -12.37
C ILE A 197 -6.70 9.26 -12.53
N PRO A 198 -6.03 10.38 -12.82
CA PRO A 198 -6.65 11.69 -13.04
C PRO A 198 -7.02 11.99 -14.50
N TRP A 199 -7.08 10.98 -15.38
CA TRP A 199 -7.48 11.13 -16.77
C TRP A 199 -8.53 10.10 -17.16
N THR A 200 -9.19 10.30 -18.29
CA THR A 200 -10.19 9.38 -18.84
C THR A 200 -9.49 8.19 -19.50
N VAL A 201 -9.97 6.97 -19.23
CA VAL A 201 -9.47 5.76 -19.89
C VAL A 201 -9.89 5.77 -21.36
N PRO A 202 -8.94 5.72 -22.33
CA PRO A 202 -9.27 5.65 -23.75
C PRO A 202 -10.10 4.41 -24.08
N ASP A 203 -11.00 4.51 -25.06
CA ASP A 203 -11.91 3.43 -25.48
C ASP A 203 -11.17 2.12 -25.77
N GLN A 204 -10.00 2.21 -26.41
CA GLN A 204 -9.13 1.09 -26.75
C GLN A 204 -8.65 0.29 -25.53
N LEU A 205 -8.67 0.88 -24.33
CA LEU A 205 -8.23 0.25 -23.08
C LEU A 205 -9.38 -0.12 -22.15
N GLN A 206 -10.61 0.32 -22.42
CA GLN A 206 -11.75 0.08 -21.54
C GLN A 206 -12.03 -1.42 -21.34
N ASN A 207 -11.77 -2.25 -22.35
CA ASN A 207 -11.93 -3.71 -22.29
C ASN A 207 -11.07 -4.38 -21.20
N ARG A 208 -10.03 -3.72 -20.68
CA ARG A 208 -9.18 -4.22 -19.58
C ARG A 208 -9.87 -4.13 -18.23
N PHE A 209 -10.94 -3.34 -18.13
CA PHE A 209 -11.63 -3.03 -16.89
C PHE A 209 -13.05 -3.58 -16.93
N TRP A 210 -13.54 -4.08 -15.79
CA TRP A 210 -14.94 -4.52 -15.69
C TRP A 210 -15.85 -3.40 -15.20
N GLN A 211 -15.27 -2.38 -14.58
CA GLN A 211 -15.97 -1.20 -14.11
C GLN A 211 -15.01 -0.02 -14.08
N ILE A 212 -15.50 1.15 -14.47
CA ILE A 212 -14.80 2.43 -14.34
C ILE A 212 -15.74 3.33 -13.54
N LEU A 213 -15.25 3.80 -12.39
CA LEU A 213 -15.97 4.72 -11.51
C LEU A 213 -15.35 6.11 -11.62
N THR A 214 -16.18 7.12 -11.83
CA THR A 214 -15.74 8.52 -11.95
C THR A 214 -16.15 9.29 -10.71
N TYR A 215 -15.23 10.10 -10.19
CA TYR A 215 -15.41 10.88 -8.97
C TYR A 215 -15.09 12.35 -9.25
N SER A 216 -15.86 13.26 -8.65
CA SER A 216 -15.55 14.69 -8.65
C SER A 216 -14.47 15.05 -7.62
N GLU A 217 -14.42 14.33 -6.49
CA GLU A 217 -13.45 14.57 -5.42
C GLU A 217 -12.40 13.45 -5.34
N PRO A 218 -11.09 13.78 -5.49
CA PRO A 218 -10.00 12.81 -5.39
C PRO A 218 -9.97 12.03 -4.07
N LEU A 219 -10.34 12.69 -2.97
CA LEU A 219 -10.37 12.08 -1.64
C LEU A 219 -11.33 10.88 -1.58
N HIS A 220 -12.54 11.02 -2.12
CA HIS A 220 -13.53 9.94 -2.14
C HIS A 220 -13.07 8.75 -3.00
N ALA A 221 -12.47 9.04 -4.17
CA ALA A 221 -11.91 7.99 -5.02
C ALA A 221 -10.79 7.20 -4.32
N ALA A 222 -9.92 7.91 -3.59
CA ALA A 222 -8.83 7.30 -2.82
C ALA A 222 -9.36 6.47 -1.64
N GLU A 223 -10.41 6.95 -0.97
CA GLU A 223 -11.08 6.27 0.14
C GLU A 223 -11.73 4.95 -0.32
N ASP A 224 -12.60 4.99 -1.34
CA ASP A 224 -13.29 3.81 -1.86
C ASP A 224 -12.31 2.74 -2.35
N HIS A 225 -11.31 3.15 -3.15
CA HIS A 225 -10.25 2.26 -3.61
C HIS A 225 -9.45 1.68 -2.44
N GLY A 226 -9.11 2.51 -1.45
CA GLY A 226 -8.36 2.12 -0.27
C GLY A 226 -9.09 1.09 0.62
N PHE A 227 -10.39 1.30 0.87
CA PHE A 227 -11.21 0.35 1.61
C PHE A 227 -11.42 -0.95 0.85
N SER A 228 -11.63 -0.89 -0.47
CA SER A 228 -11.72 -2.10 -1.29
C SER A 228 -10.47 -2.97 -1.19
N ILE A 229 -9.28 -2.35 -1.16
CA ILE A 229 -8.02 -3.06 -0.91
C ILE A 229 -7.99 -3.68 0.50
N LEU A 230 -8.35 -2.91 1.53
CA LEU A 230 -8.35 -3.39 2.92
C LEU A 230 -9.29 -4.59 3.12
N GLU A 231 -10.47 -4.55 2.52
CA GLU A 231 -11.41 -5.66 2.54
C GLU A 231 -10.83 -6.91 1.88
N GLY A 232 -10.21 -6.74 0.70
CA GLY A 232 -9.52 -7.82 -0.01
C GLY A 232 -8.40 -8.46 0.82
N LEU A 233 -7.57 -7.64 1.47
CA LEU A 233 -6.51 -8.09 2.37
C LEU A 233 -7.06 -8.81 3.60
N GLY A 234 -8.14 -8.29 4.20
CA GLY A 234 -8.79 -8.91 5.36
C GLY A 234 -9.34 -10.30 5.03
N ARG A 235 -9.98 -10.47 3.87
CA ARG A 235 -10.45 -11.78 3.38
C ARG A 235 -9.29 -12.74 3.18
N ALA A 236 -8.25 -12.32 2.45
CA ALA A 236 -7.07 -13.15 2.18
C ALA A 236 -6.32 -13.57 3.46
N GLN A 237 -6.23 -12.68 4.47
CA GLN A 237 -5.62 -12.99 5.76
C GLN A 237 -6.45 -14.02 6.54
N THR A 238 -7.78 -13.89 6.54
CA THR A 238 -8.68 -14.82 7.22
C THR A 238 -8.60 -16.23 6.61
N GLU A 239 -8.62 -16.31 5.29
CA GLU A 239 -8.43 -17.57 4.54
C GLU A 239 -7.06 -18.20 4.87
N SER A 240 -5.99 -17.41 4.80
CA SER A 240 -4.62 -17.85 5.12
C SER A 240 -4.49 -18.38 6.55
N GLN A 241 -5.11 -17.72 7.53
CA GLN A 241 -5.11 -18.17 8.93
C GLN A 241 -5.87 -19.50 9.10
N SER A 242 -7.01 -19.66 8.43
CA SER A 242 -7.77 -20.91 8.42
C SER A 242 -6.95 -22.06 7.84
N HIS A 243 -6.28 -21.84 6.70
CA HIS A 243 -5.38 -22.82 6.10
C HIS A 243 -4.22 -23.21 7.02
N ARG A 244 -3.50 -22.23 7.59
CA ARG A 244 -2.40 -22.50 8.55
C ARG A 244 -2.87 -23.27 9.78
N HIS A 245 -4.05 -22.97 10.30
CA HIS A 245 -4.60 -23.68 11.45
C HIS A 245 -4.95 -25.14 11.12
N ARG A 246 -5.49 -25.40 9.92
CA ARG A 246 -5.74 -26.76 9.42
C ARG A 246 -4.44 -27.54 9.24
N GLU A 247 -3.41 -26.94 8.64
CA GLU A 247 -2.10 -27.56 8.48
C GLU A 247 -1.43 -27.86 9.82
N LYS A 248 -1.46 -26.91 10.77
CA LYS A 248 -0.95 -27.12 12.12
C LYS A 248 -1.63 -28.32 12.78
N ARG A 249 -2.96 -28.40 12.72
CA ARG A 249 -3.73 -29.55 13.25
C ARG A 249 -3.34 -30.86 12.58
N ARG A 250 -3.10 -30.86 11.27
CA ARG A 250 -2.65 -32.05 10.53
C ARG A 250 -1.26 -32.50 11.00
N LEU A 251 -0.29 -31.58 11.08
CA LEU A 251 1.07 -31.87 11.53
C LEU A 251 1.09 -32.38 12.97
N THR A 252 0.33 -31.76 13.89
CA THR A 252 0.22 -32.24 15.28
C THR A 252 -0.30 -33.67 15.35
N ARG A 253 -1.28 -34.05 14.52
CA ARG A 253 -1.77 -35.44 14.46
C ARG A 253 -0.74 -36.41 13.89
N GLN A 254 0.05 -35.99 12.91
CA GLN A 254 1.12 -36.81 12.36
C GLN A 254 2.24 -37.04 13.37
N LEU A 255 2.65 -36.00 14.10
CA LEU A 255 3.64 -36.12 15.18
C LEU A 255 3.15 -37.05 16.28
N ALA A 256 1.88 -36.96 16.67
CA ALA A 256 1.30 -37.87 17.67
C ALA A 256 1.31 -39.34 17.22
N LYS A 257 1.12 -39.61 15.92
CA LYS A 257 1.23 -40.97 15.38
C LYS A 257 2.67 -41.49 15.41
N ILE A 258 3.63 -40.65 15.02
CA ILE A 258 5.06 -41.01 15.06
C ILE A 258 5.48 -41.33 16.49
N ALA A 259 5.07 -40.52 17.47
CA ALA A 259 5.37 -40.77 18.88
C ALA A 259 4.77 -42.10 19.38
N ALA A 260 3.53 -42.41 19.00
CA ALA A 260 2.90 -43.68 19.36
C ALA A 260 3.57 -44.89 18.68
N ASP A 261 4.01 -44.75 17.43
CA ASP A 261 4.77 -45.79 16.73
C ASP A 261 6.16 -45.99 17.35
N GLU A 262 6.80 -44.91 17.81
CA GLU A 262 8.08 -44.96 18.53
C GLU A 262 7.93 -45.70 19.88
N GLU A 263 6.92 -45.37 20.68
CA GLU A 263 6.60 -46.11 21.92
C GLU A 263 6.35 -47.60 21.64
N ARG A 264 5.58 -47.92 20.60
CA ARG A 264 5.30 -49.32 20.22
C ARG A 264 6.57 -50.08 19.81
N LEU A 265 7.46 -49.43 19.07
CA LEU A 265 8.73 -50.05 18.68
C LEU A 265 9.65 -50.26 19.89
N GLN A 266 9.70 -49.31 20.82
CA GLN A 266 10.46 -49.46 22.07
C GLN A 266 9.94 -50.63 22.91
N GLU A 267 8.62 -50.79 23.05
CA GLU A 267 8.02 -51.96 23.73
C GLU A 267 8.34 -53.27 23.02
N MET A 268 8.39 -53.29 21.68
CA MET A 268 8.74 -54.50 20.93
C MET A 268 10.21 -54.89 21.15
N VAL A 269 11.12 -53.91 21.17
CA VAL A 269 12.54 -54.14 21.46
C VAL A 269 12.72 -54.69 22.88
N SER A 270 12.06 -54.09 23.89
CA SER A 270 12.20 -54.55 25.28
C SER A 270 11.69 -55.99 25.47
N ARG A 271 10.59 -56.36 24.81
CA ARG A 271 10.06 -57.74 24.84
C ARG A 271 10.98 -58.75 24.14
N GLN A 272 11.71 -58.32 23.13
CA GLN A 272 12.68 -59.16 22.45
C GLN A 272 13.91 -59.41 23.33
N GLU A 273 14.41 -58.37 24.01
CA GLU A 273 15.50 -58.49 24.99
C GLU A 273 15.13 -59.40 26.17
N GLU A 274 13.89 -59.31 26.67
CA GLU A 274 13.39 -60.22 27.70
C GLU A 274 13.34 -61.69 27.22
N ALA A 275 12.89 -61.93 25.98
CA ALA A 275 12.82 -63.28 25.41
C ALA A 275 14.21 -63.91 25.19
N GLU A 276 15.22 -63.12 24.82
CA GLU A 276 16.61 -63.57 24.69
C GLU A 276 17.27 -63.85 26.05
N PHE A 277 16.80 -63.23 27.14
CA PHE A 277 17.31 -63.47 28.49
C PHE A 277 16.80 -64.75 29.15
N PHE A 278 15.67 -65.29 28.66
CA PHE A 278 15.03 -66.51 29.16
C PHE A 278 15.22 -67.75 28.25
N SER A 279 16.05 -67.65 27.20
CA SER A 279 16.46 -68.78 26.33
C SER A 279 17.86 -69.27 26.68
#